data_AF-A0A9P3FCP3-F1
#
_entry.id   AF-A0A9P3FCP3-F1
#
_cell.length_a   1.000
_cell.length_b   1.000
_cell.length_c   1.000
_cell.angle_alpha   90.00
_cell.angle_beta   90.00
_cell.angle_gamma   90.00
#
_symmetry.space_group_name_H-M   'P 1'
#
loop_
_entity.id
_entity.type
_entity.pdbx_description
1 polymer ?
#
loop_
_entity_poly.entity_id
_entity_poly.type
_entity_poly.pdbx_seq_one_letter_code
_entity_poly.pdbx_strand_id
1 'polypeptide(L)'
;MVSHHPPPYSDTGRVPPPPASIAAAPRASSVTSGRSHTRRHRHARSHHGGGTHLPQNEFPVFAHTGDVEIVISSANGRKVNRYLLHRLILSQGSGFFEAGMRAEWSGRMIEGGPVTGGGLARINENESVTAGSSSRASSQERRPSFEQGRKRWKYELDWNATSDEDLPPMLVQRDPGPGSLFGGDAPPAVRNKPPTSNDKFFRSVSNFSSLNLTDRDQPSEPAEPGDEVLKDYDNLFRAMYQYPPVLDTVNIATAYTECKAFLHLADMYDALEIAGSRVDHHLLRFGARLFKQIAKYPPSYLKLGYLARSRTIFTEALIHVVGQWPIAAPQLRGQVDSNVMELLEDKVDELNEIEERVESKLWRVNLTTSRGERVTPSNDFLSWLAVSLFRQWFAENTTPAPTGILKDTSRPASSTNGAASRSSHHAASQRTQPGPQQAPPPINFGRVYRQIGSADSAAYLTRDDLKRFLKSPAAQVGADFYNRDNLRRFERRVEEVKNLARDVVKPLMRNFLELDLRDFGPAGLGYLTCTRVETRDLPWDE
;
A
#
# COMPACT_ATOMS: atom_id res chain seq x y z
N MET A 1 -53.48 -13.89 -10.05
CA MET A 1 -54.82 -14.06 -10.64
C MET A 1 -54.68 -13.92 -12.15
N VAL A 2 -55.20 -14.91 -12.88
CA VAL A 2 -55.15 -15.05 -14.33
C VAL A 2 -55.94 -13.93 -15.01
N SER A 3 -55.46 -13.40 -16.15
CA SER A 3 -56.33 -12.94 -17.24
C SER A 3 -55.58 -12.81 -18.58
N HIS A 4 -55.75 -13.87 -19.37
CA HIS A 4 -55.86 -14.01 -20.83
C HIS A 4 -55.41 -12.90 -21.80
N HIS A 5 -54.51 -13.29 -22.70
CA HIS A 5 -54.25 -12.71 -24.02
C HIS A 5 -55.31 -13.09 -25.06
N PRO A 6 -55.49 -12.25 -26.09
CA PRO A 6 -55.68 -12.71 -27.47
C PRO A 6 -54.61 -12.11 -28.44
N PRO A 7 -54.29 -12.79 -29.57
CA PRO A 7 -53.41 -12.32 -30.66
C PRO A 7 -54.27 -11.89 -31.89
N PRO A 8 -53.79 -11.87 -33.15
CA PRO A 8 -52.57 -11.36 -33.80
C PRO A 8 -52.91 -10.34 -34.93
N TYR A 9 -51.93 -9.69 -35.56
CA TYR A 9 -51.67 -9.73 -37.02
C TYR A 9 -50.64 -8.69 -37.47
N SER A 10 -49.85 -9.16 -38.41
CA SER A 10 -48.78 -8.57 -39.18
C SER A 10 -49.24 -7.39 -40.04
N ASP A 11 -48.44 -6.34 -40.16
CA ASP A 11 -48.13 -5.81 -41.50
C ASP A 11 -46.81 -5.04 -41.52
N THR A 12 -46.33 -4.92 -42.73
CA THR A 12 -45.00 -4.80 -43.25
C THR A 12 -44.57 -3.36 -43.46
N GLY A 13 -43.25 -3.14 -43.39
CA GLY A 13 -42.52 -2.20 -44.24
C GLY A 13 -42.94 -0.73 -44.23
N ARG A 14 -42.35 0.06 -43.32
CA ARG A 14 -42.02 1.46 -43.64
C ARG A 14 -40.76 1.91 -42.92
N VAL A 15 -39.68 2.01 -43.68
CA VAL A 15 -38.41 2.64 -43.32
C VAL A 15 -38.63 4.15 -43.11
N PRO A 16 -38.13 4.74 -42.01
CA PRO A 16 -37.79 6.16 -41.95
C PRO A 16 -36.26 6.39 -42.05
N PRO A 17 -35.84 7.57 -42.53
CA PRO A 17 -34.51 7.81 -43.08
C PRO A 17 -33.43 8.05 -42.00
N PRO A 18 -32.13 7.90 -42.35
CA PRO A 18 -31.03 8.22 -41.44
C PRO A 18 -30.90 9.75 -41.28
N PRO A 19 -30.58 10.27 -40.08
CA PRO A 19 -30.20 11.67 -39.95
C PRO A 19 -28.84 11.88 -40.62
N ALA A 20 -28.84 12.81 -41.58
CA ALA A 20 -27.70 13.19 -42.39
C ALA A 20 -26.59 13.84 -41.55
N SER A 21 -25.37 13.48 -41.92
CA SER A 21 -24.09 14.10 -41.62
C SER A 21 -24.10 15.62 -41.80
N ILE A 22 -23.71 16.36 -40.76
CA ILE A 22 -23.31 17.77 -40.87
C ILE A 22 -21.79 17.82 -40.87
N ALA A 23 -21.27 18.25 -42.03
CA ALA A 23 -19.86 18.52 -42.27
C ALA A 23 -19.41 19.81 -41.57
N ALA A 24 -18.10 19.87 -41.34
CA ALA A 24 -17.35 20.96 -40.76
C ALA A 24 -17.53 22.33 -41.46
N ALA A 25 -17.43 23.40 -40.67
CA ALA A 25 -17.18 24.76 -41.13
C ALA A 25 -16.29 25.52 -40.13
N PRO A 26 -15.53 26.56 -40.57
CA PRO A 26 -14.19 26.83 -40.10
C PRO A 26 -13.96 28.21 -39.43
N ARG A 27 -12.79 28.34 -38.79
CA ARG A 27 -11.95 29.55 -38.56
C ARG A 27 -12.55 30.79 -37.85
N ALA A 28 -11.87 31.20 -36.77
CA ALA A 28 -11.26 32.53 -36.69
C ALA A 28 -10.02 32.52 -35.78
N SER A 29 -9.04 33.34 -36.13
CA SER A 29 -7.70 33.49 -35.56
C SER A 29 -7.43 34.96 -35.20
N SER A 30 -6.38 35.19 -34.40
CA SER A 30 -5.74 36.46 -33.97
C SER A 30 -6.47 37.20 -32.84
N VAL A 31 -5.80 37.73 -31.81
CA VAL A 31 -4.72 38.75 -31.80
C VAL A 31 -3.87 38.56 -30.50
N THR A 32 -2.61 38.12 -30.56
CA THR A 32 -1.35 38.91 -30.53
C THR A 32 -1.32 40.20 -29.69
N SER A 33 -0.66 40.16 -28.52
CA SER A 33 0.36 41.12 -28.04
C SER A 33 0.57 40.86 -26.55
N GLY A 34 1.75 40.66 -25.99
CA GLY A 34 3.09 41.00 -26.43
C GLY A 34 3.80 41.67 -25.26
N ARG A 35 4.87 41.04 -24.75
CA ARG A 35 6.13 41.72 -24.41
C ARG A 35 7.13 40.72 -23.82
N SER A 36 8.03 40.28 -24.70
CA SER A 36 9.42 40.09 -24.32
C SER A 36 9.96 41.40 -23.73
N HIS A 37 10.67 41.31 -22.62
CA HIS A 37 11.74 42.25 -22.31
C HIS A 37 13.00 41.46 -21.99
N THR A 38 13.74 41.14 -23.05
CA THR A 38 15.20 41.06 -22.98
C THR A 38 15.72 42.48 -22.74
N ARG A 39 16.24 42.75 -21.55
CA ARG A 39 17.19 43.85 -21.35
C ARG A 39 18.47 43.29 -20.76
N ARG A 40 19.46 43.13 -21.65
CA ARG A 40 20.87 43.21 -21.27
C ARG A 40 21.12 44.61 -20.69
N HIS A 41 21.56 44.69 -19.45
CA HIS A 41 22.40 45.79 -18.99
C HIS A 41 23.64 45.23 -18.29
N ARG A 42 24.79 45.71 -18.77
CA ARG A 42 26.12 45.47 -18.24
C ARG A 42 26.28 46.14 -16.87
N HIS A 43 27.07 45.50 -16.02
CA HIS A 43 27.81 45.97 -14.84
C HIS A 43 27.35 47.26 -14.13
N ALA A 44 26.93 47.08 -12.88
CA ALA A 44 27.26 48.00 -11.79
C ALA A 44 27.64 47.17 -10.55
N ARG A 45 28.88 47.32 -10.11
CA ARG A 45 29.40 46.83 -8.83
C ARG A 45 28.74 47.67 -7.73
N SER A 46 28.01 47.04 -6.82
CA SER A 46 27.79 47.60 -5.49
C SER A 46 27.71 46.44 -4.49
N HIS A 47 28.68 46.42 -3.59
CA HIS A 47 28.64 45.66 -2.35
C HIS A 47 27.39 46.03 -1.54
N HIS A 48 27.04 45.18 -0.57
CA HIS A 48 26.10 45.31 0.56
C HIS A 48 24.91 44.34 0.52
N GLY A 49 24.87 43.44 1.51
CA GLY A 49 23.66 42.76 1.97
C GLY A 49 23.59 41.26 1.67
N GLY A 50 24.22 40.45 2.52
CA GLY A 50 23.99 39.00 2.53
C GLY A 50 22.58 38.67 3.00
N GLY A 51 21.75 38.14 2.10
CA GLY A 51 20.49 37.50 2.44
C GLY A 51 20.73 36.02 2.73
N THR A 52 20.64 35.62 3.98
CA THR A 52 20.51 34.21 4.38
C THR A 52 19.17 33.69 3.90
N HIS A 53 19.17 32.91 2.82
CA HIS A 53 18.01 32.13 2.39
C HIS A 53 17.79 31.04 3.45
N LEU A 54 16.88 31.27 4.41
CA LEU A 54 16.45 30.21 5.33
C LEU A 54 15.69 29.14 4.52
N PRO A 55 16.04 27.85 4.63
CA PRO A 55 15.24 26.80 4.01
C PRO A 55 13.85 26.78 4.67
N GLN A 56 12.80 26.95 3.87
CA GLN A 56 11.39 26.93 4.33
C GLN A 56 10.93 25.55 4.88
N ASN A 57 11.84 24.56 4.96
CA ASN A 57 11.54 23.16 5.28
C ASN A 57 11.89 22.75 6.73
N GLU A 58 12.36 23.68 7.56
CA GLU A 58 12.65 23.41 8.96
C GLU A 58 11.37 23.47 9.80
N PHE A 59 11.15 22.46 10.65
CA PHE A 59 9.94 22.40 11.49
C PHE A 59 9.98 23.52 12.54
N PRO A 60 8.92 24.36 12.64
CA PRO A 60 8.96 25.54 13.49
C PRO A 60 8.90 25.22 14.99
N VAL A 61 9.62 26.04 15.77
CA VAL A 61 9.56 26.01 17.24
C VAL A 61 8.55 27.04 17.76
N PHE A 62 7.50 26.61 18.43
CA PHE A 62 6.42 27.49 18.89
C PHE A 62 6.65 28.05 20.30
N ALA A 63 7.77 28.75 20.51
CA ALA A 63 8.25 29.28 21.80
C ALA A 63 7.17 30.02 22.63
N HIS A 64 6.32 30.80 21.97
CA HIS A 64 5.36 31.70 22.63
C HIS A 64 3.92 31.17 22.64
N THR A 65 3.57 30.26 21.74
CA THR A 65 2.19 29.79 21.54
C THR A 65 1.98 28.35 22.00
N GLY A 66 3.03 27.52 22.05
CA GLY A 66 2.90 26.12 22.44
C GLY A 66 2.73 25.92 23.95
N ASP A 67 1.83 25.00 24.28
CA ASP A 67 1.39 24.61 25.62
C ASP A 67 1.71 23.14 25.96
N VAL A 68 2.37 22.41 25.04
CA VAL A 68 2.85 21.04 25.23
C VAL A 68 4.34 20.95 24.92
N GLU A 69 5.17 20.67 25.94
CA GLU A 69 6.60 20.38 25.78
C GLU A 69 6.78 18.87 25.59
N ILE A 70 7.43 18.47 24.49
CA ILE A 70 7.80 17.08 24.22
C ILE A 70 9.32 17.00 24.11
N VAL A 71 9.93 16.12 24.89
CA VAL A 71 11.37 15.89 24.88
C VAL A 71 11.63 14.46 24.44
N ILE A 72 12.36 14.32 23.33
CA ILE A 72 12.68 13.02 22.74
C ILE A 72 14.18 12.87 22.74
N SER A 73 14.67 11.96 23.59
CA SER A 73 16.10 11.67 23.73
C SER A 73 16.43 10.39 23.00
N SER A 74 17.57 10.33 22.31
CA SER A 74 18.12 9.08 21.78
C SER A 74 18.37 8.08 22.91
N ALA A 75 18.40 6.78 22.61
CA ALA A 75 18.64 5.72 23.60
C ALA A 75 19.93 5.92 24.41
N ASN A 76 20.96 6.51 23.79
CA ASN A 76 22.24 6.83 24.43
C ASN A 76 22.28 8.21 25.10
N GLY A 77 21.19 8.98 25.05
CA GLY A 77 21.08 10.34 25.58
C GLY A 77 21.92 11.42 24.88
N ARG A 78 22.63 11.09 23.79
CA ARG A 78 23.55 12.03 23.11
C ARG A 78 22.81 13.10 22.30
N LYS A 79 21.68 12.73 21.70
CA LYS A 79 20.81 13.63 20.94
C LYS A 79 19.49 13.80 21.67
N VAL A 80 19.02 15.04 21.77
CA VAL A 80 17.75 15.38 22.42
C VAL A 80 17.01 16.40 21.54
N ASN A 81 15.87 15.99 21.00
CA ASN A 81 14.96 16.87 20.28
C ASN A 81 13.91 17.41 21.23
N ARG A 82 13.71 18.73 21.23
CA ARG A 82 12.74 19.41 22.10
C ARG A 82 11.71 20.10 21.23
N TYR A 83 10.46 19.67 21.36
CA TYR A 83 9.33 20.22 20.65
C TYR A 83 8.48 21.02 21.62
N LEU A 84 8.02 22.17 21.19
CA LEU A 84 7.01 22.93 21.89
C LEU A 84 5.83 23.10 20.94
N LEU A 85 4.75 22.39 21.23
CA LEU A 85 3.61 22.16 20.34
C LEU A 85 2.31 22.62 21.01
N HIS A 86 1.24 22.64 20.23
CA HIS A 86 -0.11 23.01 20.64
C HIS A 86 -0.95 21.78 20.95
N ARG A 87 -1.54 21.75 22.14
CA ARG A 87 -2.51 20.74 22.58
C ARG A 87 -3.62 20.54 21.56
N LEU A 88 -4.18 21.64 21.05
CA LEU A 88 -5.29 21.61 20.09
C LEU A 88 -4.95 20.80 18.83
N ILE A 89 -3.78 21.04 18.23
CA ILE A 89 -3.35 20.37 17.00
C ILE A 89 -3.03 18.90 17.28
N LEU A 90 -2.33 18.63 18.38
CA LEU A 90 -2.00 17.25 18.79
C LEU A 90 -3.27 16.43 19.06
N SER A 91 -4.25 16.99 19.76
CA SER A 91 -5.52 16.32 20.05
C SER A 91 -6.39 16.10 18.82
N GLN A 92 -6.27 16.95 17.80
CA GLN A 92 -7.00 16.76 16.54
C GLN A 92 -6.36 15.68 15.67
N GLY A 93 -5.07 15.42 15.85
CA GLY A 93 -4.32 14.51 15.00
C GLY A 93 -3.94 13.18 15.61
N SER A 94 -4.32 12.94 16.86
CA SER A 94 -3.98 11.72 17.59
C SER A 94 -4.97 11.49 18.73
N GLY A 95 -5.64 10.34 18.72
CA GLY A 95 -6.51 9.92 19.81
C GLY A 95 -5.77 9.74 21.14
N PHE A 96 -4.49 9.31 21.10
CA PHE A 96 -3.63 9.25 22.30
C PHE A 96 -3.50 10.62 22.98
N PHE A 97 -3.17 11.66 22.21
CA PHE A 97 -3.03 13.02 22.74
C PHE A 97 -4.38 13.61 23.11
N GLU A 98 -5.45 13.29 22.40
CA GLU A 98 -6.80 13.70 22.80
C GLU A 98 -7.19 13.13 24.17
N ALA A 99 -7.01 11.82 24.37
CA ALA A 99 -7.36 11.12 25.60
C ALA A 99 -6.47 11.54 26.77
N GLY A 100 -5.15 11.53 26.56
CA GLY A 100 -4.17 11.97 27.54
C GLY A 100 -4.42 13.43 27.95
N MET A 101 -4.81 14.27 26.97
CA MET A 101 -4.98 15.71 27.20
C MET A 101 -6.34 16.19 27.70
N ARG A 102 -7.23 15.30 28.14
CA ARG A 102 -8.54 15.66 28.71
C ARG A 102 -8.45 16.06 30.19
N ALA A 103 -9.28 17.05 30.56
CA ALA A 103 -9.29 17.63 31.92
C ALA A 103 -9.68 16.60 33.00
N GLU A 104 -10.53 15.62 32.65
CA GLU A 104 -11.06 14.60 33.55
C GLU A 104 -10.00 13.61 34.05
N TRP A 105 -8.96 13.33 33.25
CA TRP A 105 -7.83 12.47 33.64
C TRP A 105 -6.64 13.25 34.21
N SER A 106 -6.49 14.52 33.85
CA SER A 106 -5.33 15.34 34.27
C SER A 106 -5.42 15.90 35.71
N GLY A 107 -6.37 15.40 36.52
CA GLY A 107 -6.50 15.77 37.92
C GLY A 107 -7.95 15.91 38.37
N ARG A 108 -8.56 14.78 38.77
CA ARG A 108 -9.51 14.63 39.89
C ARG A 108 -9.92 13.16 40.02
N MET A 109 -9.00 12.31 40.48
CA MET A 109 -9.42 11.37 41.52
C MET A 109 -9.74 12.24 42.72
N ILE A 110 -11.02 12.56 42.90
CA ILE A 110 -11.53 13.00 44.19
C ILE A 110 -11.19 11.85 45.13
N GLU A 111 -10.19 12.05 45.99
CA GLU A 111 -10.02 11.25 47.20
C GLU A 111 -11.36 11.27 47.94
N GLY A 112 -12.08 10.16 47.82
CA GLY A 112 -13.33 9.93 48.50
C GLY A 112 -13.22 8.63 49.27
N GLY A 113 -12.95 8.73 50.57
CA GLY A 113 -13.40 7.75 51.55
C GLY A 113 -14.17 8.47 52.66
N PRO A 114 -15.21 7.87 53.28
CA PRO A 114 -16.19 6.92 52.76
C PRO A 114 -17.65 7.43 52.88
N VAL A 115 -18.48 6.98 51.92
CA VAL A 115 -19.91 6.63 52.00
C VAL A 115 -20.84 7.47 52.91
N THR A 116 -21.77 8.20 52.30
CA THR A 116 -23.22 7.95 52.47
C THR A 116 -24.07 8.83 51.53
N GLY A 117 -24.85 8.16 50.69
CA GLY A 117 -26.24 8.59 50.42
C GLY A 117 -26.49 9.63 49.33
N GLY A 118 -26.86 9.14 48.14
CA GLY A 118 -28.05 9.61 47.43
C GLY A 118 -27.93 10.96 46.73
N GLY A 119 -27.83 10.92 45.41
CA GLY A 119 -28.12 12.09 44.58
C GLY A 119 -29.53 12.62 44.81
N LEU A 120 -29.73 13.90 44.50
CA LEU A 120 -30.85 14.40 43.70
C LEU A 120 -30.60 15.87 43.41
N ALA A 121 -30.73 16.21 42.13
CA ALA A 121 -30.79 17.57 41.61
C ALA A 121 -31.94 18.35 42.29
N ARG A 122 -31.67 19.58 42.72
CA ARG A 122 -32.72 20.55 43.02
C ARG A 122 -32.50 21.81 42.19
N ILE A 123 -33.28 21.85 41.12
CA ILE A 123 -33.78 23.02 40.43
C ILE A 123 -34.39 23.96 41.47
N ASN A 124 -34.01 25.24 41.49
CA ASN A 124 -34.70 26.27 42.26
C ASN A 124 -35.07 27.43 41.34
N GLU A 125 -36.37 27.50 41.04
CA GLU A 125 -37.04 28.57 40.29
C GLU A 125 -37.93 29.32 41.29
N ASN A 126 -37.63 30.61 41.56
CA ASN A 126 -38.63 31.66 41.84
C ASN A 126 -37.96 33.01 42.18
N GLU A 127 -37.85 33.88 41.17
CA GLU A 127 -37.72 35.32 41.36
C GLU A 127 -39.04 35.88 41.93
N SER A 128 -38.95 36.60 43.05
CA SER A 128 -40.00 37.53 43.48
C SER A 128 -39.42 38.93 43.66
N VAL A 129 -40.18 39.84 43.05
CA VAL A 129 -40.01 41.26 42.81
C VAL A 129 -39.82 42.16 44.04
N THR A 130 -39.02 43.20 43.81
CA THR A 130 -39.16 44.62 44.23
C THR A 130 -38.69 45.14 45.59
N ALA A 131 -37.70 46.04 45.47
CA ALA A 131 -37.63 47.42 45.95
C ALA A 131 -37.01 47.74 47.33
N GLY A 132 -35.96 48.58 47.29
CA GLY A 132 -35.73 49.60 48.31
C GLY A 132 -34.27 49.91 48.71
N SER A 133 -33.76 51.04 48.20
CA SER A 133 -32.81 51.96 48.86
C SER A 133 -31.27 51.72 48.80
N SER A 134 -30.68 52.38 47.79
CA SER A 134 -29.64 53.44 47.88
C SER A 134 -28.54 53.37 48.96
N SER A 135 -27.27 53.21 48.56
CA SER A 135 -26.28 54.32 48.45
C SER A 135 -24.81 53.83 48.34
N ARG A 136 -24.19 54.16 47.19
CA ARG A 136 -22.81 54.65 46.97
C ARG A 136 -21.66 54.13 47.85
N ALA A 137 -20.81 53.27 47.25
CA ALA A 137 -19.37 53.33 47.43
C ALA A 137 -18.65 52.81 46.17
N SER A 138 -17.61 53.54 45.77
CA SER A 138 -16.76 53.32 44.61
C SER A 138 -15.84 52.11 44.80
N SER A 139 -15.76 51.21 43.81
CA SER A 139 -14.57 50.39 43.58
C SER A 139 -14.60 49.72 42.21
N GLN A 140 -13.92 50.36 41.26
CA GLN A 140 -12.92 49.73 40.40
C GLN A 140 -13.33 48.37 39.80
N GLU A 141 -13.86 48.42 38.57
CA GLU A 141 -14.01 47.26 37.69
C GLU A 141 -12.68 46.51 37.55
N ARG A 142 -12.54 45.44 38.34
CA ARG A 142 -11.58 44.38 38.07
C ARG A 142 -12.08 43.61 36.85
N ARG A 143 -11.48 43.91 35.71
CA ARG A 143 -11.31 42.94 34.62
C ARG A 143 -10.85 41.61 35.23
N PRO A 144 -11.43 40.45 34.87
CA PRO A 144 -10.83 39.18 35.21
C PRO A 144 -9.48 39.10 34.50
N SER A 145 -8.42 39.25 35.28
CA SER A 145 -7.03 39.05 34.91
C SER A 145 -6.86 37.63 34.36
N PHE A 146 -6.60 37.56 33.05
CA PHE A 146 -6.29 36.36 32.28
C PHE A 146 -4.85 35.90 32.60
N GLU A 147 -4.57 35.56 33.86
CA GLU A 147 -3.32 34.92 34.29
C GLU A 147 -3.64 33.85 35.32
N GLN A 148 -4.39 32.83 34.90
CA GLN A 148 -4.25 31.51 35.51
C GLN A 148 -3.07 30.84 34.79
N GLY A 149 -2.00 30.52 35.53
CA GLY A 149 -0.79 29.93 35.01
C GLY A 149 -1.12 28.79 34.03
N ARG A 150 -0.74 28.96 32.76
CA ARG A 150 -1.02 27.98 31.71
C ARG A 150 -0.42 26.65 32.14
N LYS A 151 -1.28 25.67 32.45
CA LYS A 151 -0.88 24.28 32.70
C LYS A 151 -0.17 23.78 31.46
N ARG A 152 1.18 23.77 31.48
CA ARG A 152 2.01 23.27 30.39
C ARG A 152 2.16 21.76 30.56
N TRP A 153 1.79 21.03 29.52
CA TRP A 153 1.88 19.57 29.49
C TRP A 153 3.30 19.18 29.14
N LYS A 154 3.83 18.13 29.76
CA LYS A 154 5.19 17.65 29.49
C LYS A 154 5.17 16.16 29.16
N TYR A 155 5.72 15.81 28.01
CA TYR A 155 5.92 14.43 27.58
C TYR A 155 7.41 14.16 27.39
N GLU A 156 7.86 12.99 27.82
CA GLU A 156 9.24 12.53 27.62
C GLU A 156 9.22 11.14 27.00
N LEU A 157 10.12 10.88 26.05
CA LEU A 157 10.26 9.56 25.45
C LEU A 157 10.85 8.58 26.47
N ASP A 158 10.11 7.51 26.75
CA ASP A 158 10.55 6.43 27.61
C ASP A 158 10.90 5.19 26.77
N TRP A 159 12.18 4.82 26.81
CA TRP A 159 12.71 3.65 26.11
C TRP A 159 12.34 2.32 26.76
N ASN A 160 11.89 2.34 28.01
CA ASN A 160 11.55 1.14 28.78
C ASN A 160 10.04 0.96 28.97
N ALA A 161 9.23 1.88 28.43
CA ALA A 161 7.77 1.83 28.58
C ALA A 161 7.14 0.65 27.83
N THR A 162 7.80 0.19 26.76
CA THR A 162 7.36 -0.97 25.99
C THR A 162 8.26 -2.16 26.29
N SER A 163 7.66 -3.24 26.81
CA SER A 163 8.36 -4.49 27.12
C SER A 163 8.65 -5.37 25.89
N ASP A 164 8.25 -4.91 24.70
CA ASP A 164 8.46 -5.57 23.42
C ASP A 164 9.57 -4.83 22.66
N GLU A 165 10.65 -5.53 22.30
CA GLU A 165 11.80 -4.92 21.59
C GLU A 165 11.44 -4.47 20.16
N ASP A 166 10.36 -5.01 19.59
CA ASP A 166 9.92 -4.71 18.22
C ASP A 166 9.02 -3.46 18.13
N LEU A 167 8.59 -2.89 19.26
CA LEU A 167 7.74 -1.69 19.30
C LEU A 167 8.56 -0.42 19.58
N PRO A 168 8.26 0.71 18.90
CA PRO A 168 8.97 1.94 19.17
C PRO A 168 8.73 2.42 20.61
N PRO A 169 9.70 3.13 21.21
CA PRO A 169 9.57 3.68 22.55
C PRO A 169 8.41 4.66 22.62
N MET A 170 7.80 4.83 23.79
CA MET A 170 6.55 5.57 23.96
C MET A 170 6.73 6.83 24.81
N LEU A 171 6.08 7.92 24.41
CA LEU A 171 5.96 9.16 25.18
C LEU A 171 5.14 8.94 26.45
N VAL A 172 5.72 9.29 27.59
CA VAL A 172 5.07 9.24 28.90
C VAL A 172 4.82 10.66 29.39
N GLN A 173 3.61 10.91 29.87
CA GLN A 173 3.27 12.19 30.50
C GLN A 173 4.01 12.31 31.84
N ARG A 174 4.73 13.42 32.02
CA ARG A 174 5.32 13.80 33.29
C ARG A 174 4.48 14.92 33.88
N ASP A 175 4.07 14.76 35.14
CA ASP A 175 3.43 15.87 35.84
C ASP A 175 4.41 17.04 35.94
N PRO A 176 3.93 18.28 35.76
CA PRO A 176 4.69 19.45 36.15
C PRO A 176 4.76 19.41 37.67
N GLY A 177 5.77 18.71 38.21
CA GLY A 177 5.94 18.57 39.64
C GLY A 177 5.88 19.97 40.29
N PRO A 178 5.18 20.13 41.43
CA PRO A 178 5.29 21.35 42.18
C PRO A 178 6.78 21.54 42.48
N GLY A 179 7.33 22.72 42.21
CA GLY A 179 8.67 23.06 42.66
C GLY A 179 8.78 22.65 44.13
N SER A 180 9.72 21.73 44.41
CA SER A 180 9.87 21.09 45.71
C SER A 180 9.84 22.13 46.82
N LEU A 181 8.74 22.14 47.58
CA LEU A 181 8.48 23.11 48.63
C LEU A 181 9.09 22.70 49.97
N PHE A 182 9.87 21.61 50.00
CA PHE A 182 10.62 21.17 51.19
C PHE A 182 11.99 20.60 50.82
N GLY A 183 13.02 21.43 51.01
CA GLY A 183 14.40 21.04 51.36
C GLY A 183 15.35 20.74 50.19
N GLY A 184 16.41 21.50 49.94
CA GLY A 184 16.85 22.73 50.57
C GLY A 184 17.95 23.37 49.74
N ASP A 185 17.80 24.66 49.47
CA ASP A 185 18.92 25.54 49.23
C ASP A 185 18.50 26.89 49.84
N ALA A 186 19.09 27.21 50.99
CA ALA A 186 18.80 28.45 51.67
C ALA A 186 19.26 29.63 50.79
N PRO A 187 18.47 30.72 50.68
CA PRO A 187 19.01 31.95 50.09
C PRO A 187 20.17 32.43 50.96
N PRO A 188 21.31 32.87 50.38
CA PRO A 188 22.45 33.26 51.19
C PRO A 188 22.08 34.47 52.06
N ALA A 189 22.51 34.42 53.33
CA ALA A 189 22.27 35.47 54.30
C ALA A 189 22.80 36.83 53.82
N VAL A 190 21.95 37.85 53.93
CA VAL A 190 22.31 39.25 53.71
C VAL A 190 23.36 39.65 54.75
N ARG A 191 24.63 39.76 54.33
CA ARG A 191 25.72 40.25 55.18
C ARG A 191 26.11 41.67 54.75
N ASN A 192 25.67 42.64 55.54
CA ASN A 192 26.18 44.02 55.50
C ASN A 192 27.65 44.04 55.94
N LYS A 193 28.58 44.08 54.98
CA LYS A 193 29.91 44.74 55.04
C LYS A 193 30.65 44.50 53.70
N PRO A 194 31.28 45.52 53.10
CA PRO A 194 31.95 45.37 51.82
C PRO A 194 33.33 44.72 52.01
N PRO A 195 33.73 43.74 51.20
CA PRO A 195 35.12 43.37 51.04
C PRO A 195 35.73 43.96 49.77
N THR A 196 37.02 44.21 49.89
CA THR A 196 37.93 44.88 48.97
C THR A 196 38.18 44.12 47.68
N SER A 197 38.38 44.91 46.62
CA SER A 197 38.79 44.55 45.26
C SER A 197 39.89 43.47 45.19
N ASN A 198 39.65 42.44 44.38
CA ASN A 198 40.70 41.81 43.58
C ASN A 198 40.11 41.22 42.30
N ASP A 199 40.69 41.65 41.18
CA ASP A 199 40.41 41.27 39.80
C ASP A 199 40.57 39.77 39.53
N LYS A 200 39.84 39.31 38.50
CA LYS A 200 40.10 38.12 37.63
C LYS A 200 39.14 36.92 37.68
N PHE A 201 37.81 37.10 37.76
CA PHE A 201 36.87 35.97 37.55
C PHE A 201 35.55 36.29 36.81
N PHE A 202 35.49 37.31 35.95
CA PHE A 202 34.31 37.55 35.10
C PHE A 202 34.68 37.67 33.61
N ARG A 203 34.25 36.69 32.82
CA ARG A 203 33.66 36.85 31.47
C ARG A 203 33.14 35.49 30.99
N SER A 204 32.02 35.06 31.54
CA SER A 204 31.12 34.09 30.90
C SER A 204 29.69 34.48 31.28
N VAL A 205 28.99 35.14 30.35
CA VAL A 205 27.56 35.01 30.03
C VAL A 205 27.24 36.06 28.97
N SER A 206 27.49 35.70 27.72
CA SER A 206 26.93 36.39 26.55
C SER A 206 27.02 35.41 25.38
N ASN A 207 26.02 34.53 25.27
CA ASN A 207 25.72 33.78 24.05
C ASN A 207 24.27 33.27 24.13
N PHE A 208 23.31 34.20 24.07
CA PHE A 208 22.02 33.91 23.47
C PHE A 208 22.17 34.15 21.97
N SER A 209 22.58 33.11 21.26
CA SER A 209 22.56 33.06 19.81
C SER A 209 22.09 31.67 19.43
N SER A 210 20.87 31.61 18.89
CA SER A 210 20.48 30.74 17.78
C SER A 210 21.43 29.58 17.51
N LEU A 211 21.07 28.37 17.99
CA LEU A 211 21.63 27.16 17.41
C LEU A 211 21.07 27.04 16.00
N ASN A 212 21.88 27.51 15.05
CA ASN A 212 21.76 27.21 13.64
C ASN A 212 21.80 25.68 13.46
N LEU A 213 20.73 25.09 12.93
CA LEU A 213 20.83 23.88 12.12
C LEU A 213 21.66 24.23 10.88
N THR A 214 22.97 24.06 10.99
CA THR A 214 23.84 23.92 9.83
C THR A 214 24.37 22.51 9.88
N ASP A 215 23.64 21.62 9.22
CA ASP A 215 24.21 20.39 8.69
C ASP A 215 25.28 20.82 7.69
N ARG A 216 26.53 20.68 8.11
CA ARG A 216 27.71 21.01 7.34
C ARG A 216 28.30 19.67 6.99
N ASP A 217 28.26 19.33 5.70
CA ASP A 217 28.90 18.17 5.07
C ASP A 217 30.13 17.70 5.87
N GLN A 218 29.90 16.77 6.79
CA GLN A 218 30.91 16.01 7.50
C GLN A 218 30.76 14.56 7.02
N PRO A 219 31.87 13.83 6.81
CA PRO A 219 31.80 12.45 6.37
C PRO A 219 30.97 11.65 7.38
N SER A 220 29.87 11.11 6.87
CA SER A 220 28.80 10.38 7.56
C SER A 220 29.33 9.44 8.64
N GLU A 221 29.09 9.79 9.91
CA GLU A 221 28.96 8.75 10.94
C GLU A 221 27.81 7.83 10.52
N PRO A 222 27.95 6.50 10.65
CA PRO A 222 26.85 5.59 10.36
C PRO A 222 25.65 5.97 11.22
N ALA A 223 24.45 5.99 10.61
CA ALA A 223 23.21 6.24 11.33
C ALA A 223 23.08 5.25 12.49
N GLU A 224 23.05 5.75 13.71
CA GLU A 224 22.90 4.93 14.90
C GLU A 224 21.42 4.50 15.04
N PRO A 225 21.10 3.30 15.55
CA PRO A 225 19.73 2.77 15.59
C PRO A 225 18.72 3.65 16.36
N GLY A 226 19.18 4.55 17.23
CA GLY A 226 18.32 5.53 17.90
C GLY A 226 17.93 6.75 17.06
N ASP A 227 18.64 7.02 15.96
CA ASP A 227 18.38 8.18 15.10
C ASP A 227 17.12 7.99 14.23
N GLU A 228 16.80 6.74 13.88
CA GLU A 228 15.60 6.39 13.11
C GLU A 228 14.32 6.70 13.90
N VAL A 229 14.28 6.33 15.18
CA VAL A 229 13.16 6.65 16.08
C VAL A 229 12.97 8.17 16.22
N LEU A 230 14.05 8.93 16.38
CA LEU A 230 13.98 10.39 16.46
C LEU A 230 13.38 10.99 15.17
N LYS A 231 13.76 10.44 14.01
CA LYS A 231 13.23 10.84 12.70
C LYS A 231 11.74 10.48 12.56
N ASP A 232 11.30 9.33 13.03
CA ASP A 232 9.89 8.92 12.94
C ASP A 232 8.99 9.80 13.81
N TYR A 233 9.44 10.14 15.02
CA TYR A 233 8.73 11.11 15.86
C TYR A 233 8.70 12.52 15.25
N ASP A 234 9.81 12.97 14.65
CA ASP A 234 9.84 14.24 13.92
C ASP A 234 8.82 14.23 12.76
N ASN A 235 8.75 13.12 12.02
CA ASN A 235 7.79 12.92 10.95
C ASN A 235 6.33 12.93 11.44
N LEU A 236 6.05 12.35 12.61
CA LEU A 236 4.73 12.38 13.22
C LEU A 236 4.28 13.81 13.52
N PHE A 237 5.13 14.62 14.16
CA PHE A 237 4.79 16.01 14.44
C PHE A 237 4.70 16.84 13.17
N ARG A 238 5.60 16.63 12.19
CA ARG A 238 5.49 17.27 10.87
C ARG A 238 4.13 17.00 10.26
N ALA A 239 3.69 15.74 10.25
CA ALA A 239 2.43 15.33 9.66
C ALA A 239 1.22 16.01 10.34
N MET A 240 1.19 16.06 11.67
CA MET A 240 0.14 16.75 12.44
C MET A 240 0.05 18.26 12.13
N TYR A 241 1.20 18.90 11.87
CA TYR A 241 1.28 20.32 11.50
C TYR A 241 1.23 20.56 9.98
N GLN A 242 0.83 19.54 9.22
CA GLN A 242 0.71 19.57 7.77
C GLN A 242 2.01 19.79 6.99
N TYR A 243 3.16 19.64 7.63
CA TYR A 243 4.47 19.60 6.98
C TYR A 243 4.70 18.23 6.32
N PRO A 244 5.44 18.17 5.20
CA PRO A 244 5.81 16.89 4.60
C PRO A 244 6.77 16.12 5.52
N PRO A 245 6.56 14.81 5.72
CA PRO A 245 7.54 13.99 6.41
C PRO A 245 8.82 13.87 5.57
N VAL A 246 9.95 13.72 6.24
CA VAL A 246 11.26 13.51 5.65
C VAL A 246 11.41 12.02 5.38
N LEU A 247 11.05 11.61 4.17
CA LEU A 247 11.11 10.23 3.68
C LEU A 247 11.98 10.15 2.42
N ASP A 248 12.66 9.04 2.19
CA ASP A 248 13.49 8.82 1.00
C ASP A 248 12.66 8.90 -0.29
N THR A 249 13.06 9.77 -1.22
CA THR A 249 12.33 9.99 -2.49
C THR A 249 12.95 9.27 -3.69
N VAL A 250 14.07 8.58 -3.50
CA VAL A 250 14.89 7.97 -4.54
C VAL A 250 14.83 6.45 -4.46
N ASN A 251 15.09 5.90 -3.27
CA ASN A 251 15.16 4.46 -3.01
C ASN A 251 13.85 3.94 -2.38
N ILE A 252 13.10 3.17 -3.17
CA ILE A 252 11.81 2.61 -2.74
C ILE A 252 11.95 1.63 -1.58
N ALA A 253 13.07 0.89 -1.49
CA ALA A 253 13.28 -0.06 -0.40
C ALA A 253 13.44 0.67 0.94
N THR A 254 14.24 1.74 0.95
CA THR A 254 14.42 2.62 2.11
C THR A 254 13.12 3.38 2.43
N ALA A 255 12.46 3.92 1.41
CA ALA A 255 11.18 4.60 1.58
C ALA A 255 10.11 3.67 2.18
N TYR A 256 10.07 2.40 1.75
CA TYR A 256 9.18 1.39 2.32
C TYR A 256 9.45 1.15 3.80
N THR A 257 10.72 0.97 4.21
CA THR A 257 11.06 0.73 5.62
C THR A 257 10.73 1.94 6.48
N GLU A 258 11.03 3.15 6.00
CA GLU A 258 10.71 4.40 6.70
C GLU A 258 9.19 4.63 6.81
N CYS A 259 8.43 4.41 5.72
CA CYS A 259 6.97 4.50 5.75
C CYS A 259 6.36 3.47 6.71
N LYS A 260 6.90 2.25 6.73
CA LYS A 260 6.44 1.19 7.64
C LYS A 260 6.66 1.60 9.10
N ALA A 261 7.87 2.04 9.46
CA ALA A 261 8.19 2.48 10.82
C ALA A 261 7.32 3.67 11.24
N PHE A 262 7.16 4.66 10.35
CA PHE A 262 6.32 5.81 10.58
C PHE A 262 4.83 5.46 10.79
N LEU A 263 4.27 4.53 10.00
CA LEU A 263 2.90 4.07 10.18
C LEU A 263 2.70 3.29 11.48
N HIS A 264 3.64 2.42 11.87
CA HIS A 264 3.54 1.72 13.16
C HIS A 264 3.59 2.69 14.34
N LEU A 265 4.46 3.71 14.27
CA LEU A 265 4.45 4.76 15.28
C LEU A 265 3.10 5.49 15.29
N ALA A 266 2.57 5.87 14.13
CA ALA A 266 1.29 6.56 14.05
C ALA A 266 0.12 5.71 14.57
N ASP A 267 0.12 4.40 14.34
CA ASP A 267 -0.86 3.45 14.88
C ASP A 267 -0.86 3.45 16.42
N MET A 268 0.32 3.39 17.04
CA MET A 268 0.45 3.49 18.50
C MET A 268 -0.10 4.79 19.08
N TYR A 269 -0.06 5.88 18.31
CA TYR A 269 -0.58 7.19 18.70
C TYR A 269 -2.02 7.44 18.25
N ASP A 270 -2.69 6.47 17.63
CA ASP A 270 -4.01 6.62 17.00
C ASP A 270 -4.05 7.84 16.05
N ALA A 271 -3.07 7.89 15.15
CA ALA A 271 -2.79 8.99 14.22
C ALA A 271 -2.68 8.54 12.75
N LEU A 272 -3.19 7.34 12.43
CA LEU A 272 -3.11 6.74 11.09
C LEU A 272 -3.79 7.58 10.01
N GLU A 273 -4.85 8.33 10.32
CA GLU A 273 -5.55 9.16 9.33
C GLU A 273 -4.64 10.24 8.72
N ILE A 274 -3.80 10.85 9.56
CA ILE A 274 -2.85 11.89 9.12
C ILE A 274 -1.62 11.25 8.49
N ALA A 275 -1.05 10.22 9.13
CA ALA A 275 0.17 9.57 8.65
C ALA A 275 -0.07 8.81 7.33
N GLY A 276 -1.17 8.07 7.24
CA GLY A 276 -1.57 7.27 6.09
C GLY A 276 -1.70 8.11 4.82
N SER A 277 -2.41 9.24 4.89
CA SER A 277 -2.53 10.17 3.74
C SER A 277 -1.17 10.68 3.25
N ARG A 278 -0.23 10.95 4.16
CA ARG A 278 1.12 11.42 3.82
C ARG A 278 1.96 10.31 3.18
N VAL A 279 1.88 9.10 3.71
CA VAL A 279 2.58 7.92 3.18
C VAL A 279 2.04 7.53 1.81
N ASP A 280 0.72 7.52 1.63
CA ASP A 280 0.07 7.26 0.35
C ASP A 280 0.57 8.20 -0.74
N HIS A 281 0.49 9.51 -0.49
CA HIS A 281 0.99 10.51 -1.44
C HIS A 281 2.50 10.40 -1.68
N HIS A 282 3.29 10.06 -0.66
CA HIS A 282 4.73 9.87 -0.83
C HIS A 282 5.04 8.67 -1.72
N LEU A 283 4.44 7.51 -1.46
CA LEU A 283 4.71 6.27 -2.19
C LEU A 283 4.19 6.34 -3.63
N LEU A 284 3.00 6.90 -3.86
CA LEU A 284 2.43 7.00 -5.20
C LEU A 284 3.28 7.87 -6.16
N ARG A 285 4.16 8.75 -5.64
CA ARG A 285 5.11 9.51 -6.47
C ARG A 285 6.15 8.65 -7.17
N PHE A 286 6.42 7.44 -6.69
CA PHE A 286 7.29 6.50 -7.39
C PHE A 286 6.65 5.94 -8.68
N GLY A 287 5.34 6.10 -8.86
CA GLY A 287 4.59 5.71 -10.06
C GLY A 287 4.78 4.24 -10.41
N ALA A 288 5.04 3.94 -11.69
CA ALA A 288 5.21 2.57 -12.18
C ALA A 288 6.30 1.75 -11.45
N ARG A 289 7.30 2.41 -10.85
CA ARG A 289 8.33 1.70 -10.06
C ARG A 289 7.74 1.10 -8.77
N LEU A 290 6.74 1.74 -8.17
CA LEU A 290 6.03 1.22 -7.01
C LEU A 290 5.26 -0.05 -7.36
N PHE A 291 4.46 -0.03 -8.43
CA PHE A 291 3.64 -1.18 -8.81
C PHE A 291 4.49 -2.41 -9.14
N LYS A 292 5.67 -2.23 -9.73
CA LYS A 292 6.66 -3.30 -9.93
C LYS A 292 7.19 -3.86 -8.61
N GLN A 293 7.37 -3.02 -7.58
CA GLN A 293 7.78 -3.47 -6.24
C GLN A 293 6.64 -4.20 -5.52
N ILE A 294 5.39 -3.72 -5.66
CA ILE A 294 4.22 -4.39 -5.10
C ILE A 294 4.10 -5.80 -5.68
N ALA A 295 4.23 -5.98 -7.00
CA ALA A 295 4.20 -7.30 -7.63
C ALA A 295 5.31 -8.25 -7.14
N LYS A 296 6.45 -7.70 -6.68
CA LYS A 296 7.57 -8.47 -6.13
C LYS A 296 7.37 -8.88 -4.67
N TYR A 297 6.68 -8.04 -3.89
CA TYR A 297 6.44 -8.27 -2.45
C TYR A 297 4.98 -8.02 -2.06
N PRO A 298 3.99 -8.73 -2.64
CA PRO A 298 2.57 -8.38 -2.43
C PRO A 298 2.11 -8.41 -0.97
N PRO A 299 2.42 -9.45 -0.16
CA PRO A 299 1.98 -9.50 1.24
C PRO A 299 2.48 -8.34 2.10
N SER A 300 3.71 -7.86 1.82
CA SER A 300 4.32 -6.72 2.51
C SER A 300 3.60 -5.42 2.20
N TYR A 301 3.31 -5.16 0.91
CA TYR A 301 2.59 -3.96 0.48
C TYR A 301 1.10 -4.02 0.80
N LEU A 302 0.50 -5.20 0.94
CA LEU A 302 -0.88 -5.34 1.41
C LEU A 302 -1.02 -4.79 2.84
N LYS A 303 -0.13 -5.23 3.74
CA LYS A 303 -0.06 -4.74 5.12
C LYS A 303 0.18 -3.24 5.20
N LEU A 304 1.13 -2.74 4.42
CA LEU A 304 1.44 -1.31 4.35
C LEU A 304 0.25 -0.50 3.82
N GLY A 305 -0.39 -0.97 2.74
CA GLY A 305 -1.56 -0.32 2.15
C GLY A 305 -2.76 -0.28 3.08
N TYR A 306 -2.94 -1.34 3.89
CA TYR A 306 -3.96 -1.40 4.93
C TYR A 306 -3.72 -0.34 6.02
N LEU A 307 -2.51 -0.30 6.61
CA LEU A 307 -2.16 0.69 7.63
C LEU A 307 -2.23 2.13 7.10
N ALA A 308 -1.79 2.35 5.86
CA ALA A 308 -1.85 3.66 5.23
C ALA A 308 -3.27 4.08 4.81
N ARG A 309 -4.25 3.16 4.85
CA ARG A 309 -5.58 3.32 4.22
C ARG A 309 -5.49 3.74 2.75
N SER A 310 -4.46 3.26 2.04
CA SER A 310 -4.22 3.57 0.63
C SER A 310 -5.03 2.63 -0.26
N ARG A 311 -6.12 3.14 -0.86
CA ARG A 311 -6.94 2.38 -1.81
C ARG A 311 -6.09 1.77 -2.93
N THR A 312 -5.21 2.55 -3.53
CA THR A 312 -4.42 2.12 -4.71
C THR A 312 -3.41 1.05 -4.34
N ILE A 313 -2.62 1.24 -3.28
CA ILE A 313 -1.58 0.28 -2.86
C ILE A 313 -2.22 -1.00 -2.37
N PHE A 314 -3.30 -0.90 -1.57
CA PHE A 314 -4.03 -2.05 -1.06
C PHE A 314 -4.66 -2.87 -2.19
N THR A 315 -5.38 -2.23 -3.11
CA THR A 315 -6.03 -2.90 -4.24
C THR A 315 -5.01 -3.62 -5.12
N GLU A 316 -3.93 -2.94 -5.50
CA GLU A 316 -2.86 -3.53 -6.30
C GLU A 316 -2.28 -4.77 -5.61
N ALA A 317 -1.92 -4.65 -4.32
CA ALA A 317 -1.34 -5.75 -3.56
C ALA A 317 -2.31 -6.92 -3.39
N LEU A 318 -3.59 -6.64 -3.12
CA LEU A 318 -4.63 -7.65 -2.92
C LEU A 318 -4.82 -8.51 -4.17
N ILE A 319 -4.89 -7.89 -5.35
CA ILE A 319 -5.04 -8.62 -6.62
C ILE A 319 -3.87 -9.59 -6.83
N HIS A 320 -2.64 -9.15 -6.54
CA HIS A 320 -1.45 -10.02 -6.63
C HIS A 320 -1.50 -11.17 -5.62
N VAL A 321 -1.91 -10.91 -4.38
CA VAL A 321 -2.04 -11.94 -3.33
C VAL A 321 -3.08 -12.99 -3.72
N VAL A 322 -4.26 -12.57 -4.17
CA VAL A 322 -5.35 -13.46 -4.60
C VAL A 322 -4.91 -14.30 -5.80
N GLY A 323 -4.27 -13.70 -6.80
CA GLY A 323 -3.76 -14.45 -7.96
C GLY A 323 -2.65 -15.47 -7.60
N GLN A 324 -1.90 -15.23 -6.52
CA GLN A 324 -0.84 -16.12 -6.04
C GLN A 324 -1.31 -17.13 -4.99
N TRP A 325 -2.62 -17.23 -4.71
CA TRP A 325 -3.12 -18.17 -3.74
C TRP A 325 -2.90 -19.63 -4.18
N PRO A 326 -2.55 -20.57 -3.27
CA PRO A 326 -2.34 -20.44 -1.82
C PRO A 326 -0.89 -20.10 -1.42
N ILE A 327 0.00 -19.80 -2.38
CA ILE A 327 1.44 -19.56 -2.13
C ILE A 327 1.64 -18.33 -1.22
N ALA A 328 0.82 -17.29 -1.37
CA ALA A 328 0.88 -16.08 -0.56
C ALA A 328 0.32 -16.26 0.87
N ALA A 329 -0.53 -17.26 1.12
CA ALA A 329 -1.29 -17.43 2.37
C ALA A 329 -0.41 -17.51 3.65
N PRO A 330 0.69 -18.28 3.68
CA PRO A 330 1.49 -18.44 4.90
C PRO A 330 2.12 -17.14 5.41
N GLN A 331 2.32 -16.13 4.54
CA GLN A 331 2.91 -14.84 4.92
C GLN A 331 1.88 -13.87 5.54
N LEU A 332 0.59 -14.18 5.42
CA LEU A 332 -0.50 -13.32 5.86
C LEU A 332 -1.24 -13.89 7.07
N ARG A 333 -1.34 -15.21 7.19
CA ARG A 333 -2.01 -15.87 8.33
C ARG A 333 -1.41 -15.42 9.67
N GLY A 334 -2.25 -14.84 10.52
CA GLY A 334 -1.87 -14.31 11.82
C GLY A 334 -1.07 -13.00 11.80
N GLN A 335 -0.90 -12.38 10.63
CA GLN A 335 -0.18 -11.10 10.46
C GLN A 335 -1.06 -9.97 9.92
N VAL A 336 -2.30 -10.28 9.51
CA VAL A 336 -3.29 -9.29 9.05
C VAL A 336 -4.55 -9.40 9.88
N ASP A 337 -5.33 -8.33 9.86
CA ASP A 337 -6.66 -8.29 10.48
C ASP A 337 -7.56 -9.41 9.93
N SER A 338 -8.42 -9.96 10.79
CA SER A 338 -9.41 -10.99 10.42
C SER A 338 -10.28 -10.52 9.25
N ASN A 339 -10.71 -9.27 9.23
CA ASN A 339 -11.57 -8.74 8.16
C ASN A 339 -10.85 -8.74 6.80
N VAL A 340 -9.55 -8.45 6.79
CA VAL A 340 -8.72 -8.49 5.57
C VAL A 340 -8.51 -9.93 5.11
N MET A 341 -8.37 -10.86 6.05
CA MET A 341 -8.22 -12.28 5.74
C MET A 341 -9.52 -12.87 5.16
N GLU A 342 -10.67 -12.56 5.75
CA GLU A 342 -11.98 -12.98 5.25
C GLU A 342 -12.21 -12.45 3.82
N LEU A 343 -11.92 -11.17 3.58
CA LEU A 343 -11.98 -10.58 2.23
C LEU A 343 -11.08 -11.31 1.23
N LEU A 344 -9.86 -11.69 1.63
CA LEU A 344 -8.96 -12.43 0.74
C LEU A 344 -9.52 -13.80 0.38
N GLU A 345 -10.06 -14.53 1.36
CA GLU A 345 -10.68 -15.84 1.15
C GLU A 345 -11.90 -15.73 0.23
N ASP A 346 -12.77 -14.74 0.45
CA ASP A 346 -13.91 -14.46 -0.43
C ASP A 346 -13.47 -14.16 -1.87
N LYS A 347 -12.44 -13.32 -2.06
CA LYS A 347 -11.92 -13.00 -3.40
C LYS A 347 -11.21 -14.17 -4.07
N VAL A 348 -10.60 -15.06 -3.30
CA VAL A 348 -10.03 -16.31 -3.81
C VAL A 348 -11.14 -17.24 -4.28
N ASP A 349 -12.22 -17.37 -3.53
CA ASP A 349 -13.37 -18.19 -3.91
C ASP A 349 -14.08 -17.64 -5.15
N GLU A 350 -14.27 -16.31 -5.24
CA GLU A 350 -14.75 -15.65 -6.44
C GLU A 350 -13.88 -15.97 -7.67
N LEU A 351 -12.54 -15.92 -7.52
CA LEU A 351 -11.61 -16.22 -8.61
C LEU A 351 -11.73 -17.69 -9.04
N ASN A 352 -11.73 -18.61 -8.08
CA ASN A 352 -11.86 -20.05 -8.31
C ASN A 352 -13.18 -20.38 -9.04
N GLU A 353 -14.29 -19.73 -8.68
CA GLU A 353 -15.57 -19.93 -9.35
C GLU A 353 -15.52 -19.47 -10.82
N ILE A 354 -14.81 -18.38 -11.13
CA ILE A 354 -14.61 -17.93 -12.52
C ILE A 354 -13.72 -18.92 -13.27
N GLU A 355 -12.64 -19.41 -12.66
CA GLU A 355 -11.76 -20.43 -13.26
C GLU A 355 -12.54 -21.70 -13.58
N GLU A 356 -13.25 -22.30 -12.61
CA GLU A 356 -14.03 -23.52 -12.80
C GLU A 356 -15.05 -23.35 -13.92
N ARG A 357 -15.76 -22.21 -13.94
CA ARG A 357 -16.75 -21.88 -14.98
C ARG A 357 -16.10 -21.80 -16.36
N VAL A 358 -14.90 -21.23 -16.47
CA VAL A 358 -14.14 -21.11 -17.72
C VAL A 358 -13.62 -22.47 -18.17
N GLU A 359 -13.02 -23.25 -17.28
CA GLU A 359 -12.56 -24.62 -17.56
C GLU A 359 -13.71 -25.50 -18.06
N SER A 360 -14.84 -25.46 -17.35
CA SER A 360 -16.09 -26.14 -17.73
C SER A 360 -16.53 -25.78 -19.14
N LYS A 361 -16.38 -24.53 -19.56
CA LYS A 361 -16.74 -24.07 -20.91
C LYS A 361 -15.70 -24.49 -21.94
N LEU A 362 -14.40 -24.43 -21.62
CA LEU A 362 -13.31 -24.85 -22.50
C LEU A 362 -13.43 -26.33 -22.89
N TRP A 363 -13.72 -27.20 -21.91
CA TRP A 363 -13.96 -28.62 -22.18
C TRP A 363 -15.20 -28.88 -23.05
N ARG A 364 -16.19 -27.98 -23.00
CA ARG A 364 -17.42 -28.06 -23.79
C ARG A 364 -17.30 -27.40 -25.17
N VAL A 365 -16.20 -26.70 -25.48
CA VAL A 365 -15.95 -26.14 -26.81
C VAL A 365 -16.11 -27.25 -27.86
N ASN A 366 -16.86 -26.93 -28.90
CA ASN A 366 -17.21 -27.84 -29.98
C ASN A 366 -17.50 -27.04 -31.26
N LEU A 367 -17.26 -27.67 -32.41
CA LEU A 367 -17.65 -27.13 -33.71
C LEU A 367 -19.02 -27.69 -34.10
N THR A 368 -19.74 -26.97 -34.95
CA THR A 368 -21.00 -27.43 -35.54
C THR A 368 -20.85 -27.62 -37.04
N THR A 369 -21.51 -28.64 -37.58
CA THR A 369 -21.65 -28.81 -39.02
C THR A 369 -22.53 -27.71 -39.61
N SER A 370 -22.61 -27.61 -40.95
CA SER A 370 -23.54 -26.69 -41.62
C SER A 370 -25.01 -26.93 -41.27
N ARG A 371 -25.35 -28.12 -40.76
CA ARG A 371 -26.69 -28.50 -40.29
C ARG A 371 -26.95 -28.12 -38.82
N GLY A 372 -25.96 -27.54 -38.13
CA GLY A 372 -26.06 -27.21 -36.70
C GLY A 372 -25.80 -28.38 -35.76
N GLU A 373 -25.48 -29.57 -36.27
CA GLU A 373 -25.15 -30.74 -35.45
C GLU A 373 -23.73 -30.65 -34.90
N ARG A 374 -23.48 -31.17 -33.69
CA ARG A 374 -22.13 -31.25 -33.12
C ARG A 374 -21.23 -32.14 -33.98
N VAL A 375 -19.95 -31.78 -34.09
CA VAL A 375 -19.00 -32.62 -34.83
C VAL A 375 -18.69 -33.92 -34.07
N THR A 376 -18.70 -35.01 -34.82
CA THR A 376 -18.45 -36.38 -34.38
C THR A 376 -17.55 -37.07 -35.42
N PRO A 377 -16.92 -38.21 -35.09
CA PRO A 377 -16.15 -38.96 -36.07
C PRO A 377 -16.95 -39.35 -37.32
N SER A 378 -18.27 -39.49 -37.20
CA SER A 378 -19.14 -39.98 -38.26
C SER A 378 -19.65 -38.90 -39.23
N ASN A 379 -19.74 -37.63 -38.80
CA ASN A 379 -20.31 -36.55 -39.63
C ASN A 379 -19.27 -35.55 -40.15
N ASP A 380 -18.23 -35.22 -39.38
CA ASP A 380 -17.12 -34.37 -39.80
C ASP A 380 -15.85 -34.75 -39.01
N PHE A 381 -15.16 -35.76 -39.53
CA PHE A 381 -13.98 -36.32 -38.88
C PHE A 381 -12.84 -35.30 -38.72
N LEU A 382 -12.63 -34.40 -39.69
CA LEU A 382 -11.52 -33.44 -39.64
C LEU A 382 -11.77 -32.34 -38.59
N SER A 383 -13.01 -31.84 -38.49
CA SER A 383 -13.40 -30.90 -37.45
C SER A 383 -13.41 -31.56 -36.07
N TRP A 384 -13.83 -32.82 -35.99
CA TRP A 384 -13.73 -33.61 -34.76
C TRP A 384 -12.27 -33.77 -34.30
N LEU A 385 -11.33 -34.07 -35.22
CA LEU A 385 -9.90 -34.12 -34.91
C LEU A 385 -9.37 -32.78 -34.35
N ALA A 386 -9.84 -31.65 -34.88
CA ALA A 386 -9.40 -30.33 -34.41
C ALA A 386 -9.84 -30.07 -32.96
N VAL A 387 -11.10 -30.42 -32.63
CA VAL A 387 -11.63 -30.35 -31.26
C VAL A 387 -10.88 -31.31 -30.34
N SER A 388 -10.61 -32.54 -30.79
CA SER A 388 -9.86 -33.54 -30.01
C SER A 388 -8.43 -33.09 -29.72
N LEU A 389 -7.73 -32.54 -30.71
CA LEU A 389 -6.37 -32.02 -30.53
C LEU A 389 -6.33 -30.84 -29.55
N PHE A 390 -7.30 -29.92 -29.64
CA PHE A 390 -7.41 -28.82 -28.69
C PHE A 390 -7.60 -29.32 -27.25
N ARG A 391 -8.50 -30.29 -27.06
CA ARG A 391 -8.76 -30.88 -25.74
C ARG A 391 -7.55 -31.62 -25.19
N GLN A 392 -6.83 -32.35 -26.05
CA GLN A 392 -5.57 -32.98 -25.68
C GLN A 392 -4.54 -31.95 -25.22
N TRP A 393 -4.31 -30.90 -26.03
CA TRP A 393 -3.38 -29.83 -25.67
C TRP A 393 -3.79 -29.14 -24.37
N PHE A 394 -5.08 -28.87 -24.17
CA PHE A 394 -5.57 -28.26 -22.94
C PHE A 394 -5.30 -29.16 -21.73
N ALA A 395 -5.63 -30.46 -21.82
CA ALA A 395 -5.37 -31.44 -20.78
C ALA A 395 -3.88 -31.49 -20.38
N GLU A 396 -2.99 -31.53 -21.37
CA GLU A 396 -1.53 -31.57 -21.18
C GLU A 396 -0.98 -30.31 -20.50
N ASN A 397 -1.67 -29.18 -20.62
CA ASN A 397 -1.24 -27.89 -20.06
C ASN A 397 -1.92 -27.53 -18.74
N THR A 398 -3.04 -28.16 -18.38
CA THR A 398 -3.75 -27.91 -17.11
C THR A 398 -3.68 -29.06 -16.12
N THR A 399 -3.34 -30.28 -16.56
CA THR A 399 -3.21 -31.44 -15.68
C THR A 399 -1.74 -31.71 -15.38
N PRO A 400 -1.33 -31.84 -14.10
CA PRO A 400 0.03 -32.21 -13.78
C PRO A 400 0.34 -33.60 -14.36
N ALA A 401 1.58 -33.77 -14.84
CA ALA A 401 2.02 -35.06 -15.34
C ALA A 401 1.81 -36.12 -14.24
N PRO A 402 1.23 -37.30 -14.57
CA PRO A 402 1.08 -38.37 -13.59
C PRO A 402 2.44 -38.66 -12.97
N THR A 403 2.56 -38.58 -11.64
CA THR A 403 3.76 -39.02 -10.95
C THR A 403 3.94 -40.49 -11.27
N GLY A 404 4.93 -40.83 -12.09
CA GLY A 404 5.19 -42.21 -12.48
C GLY A 404 5.37 -43.08 -11.24
N ILE A 405 4.42 -43.98 -10.98
CA ILE A 405 4.48 -44.95 -9.87
C ILE A 405 5.57 -46.00 -10.17
N LEU A 406 6.01 -46.13 -11.42
CA LEU A 406 7.10 -47.00 -11.84
C LEU A 406 8.40 -46.20 -11.96
N LYS A 407 9.35 -46.56 -11.09
CA LYS A 407 10.76 -46.14 -11.13
C LYS A 407 11.43 -46.74 -12.37
N ASP A 408 11.20 -46.15 -13.54
CA ASP A 408 11.91 -46.55 -14.75
C ASP A 408 13.35 -46.06 -14.70
N THR A 409 14.28 -47.02 -14.64
CA THR A 409 15.72 -46.79 -14.59
C THR A 409 16.30 -46.60 -15.99
N SER A 410 15.59 -45.86 -16.86
CA SER A 410 16.04 -45.55 -18.22
C SER A 410 16.36 -44.06 -18.33
N ARG A 411 17.67 -43.81 -18.33
CA ARG A 411 18.33 -42.51 -18.49
C ARG A 411 17.70 -41.64 -19.59
N PRO A 412 17.56 -40.32 -19.41
CA PRO A 412 17.42 -39.41 -20.54
C PRO A 412 18.79 -39.23 -21.20
N ALA A 413 18.87 -39.55 -22.50
CA ALA A 413 19.96 -39.10 -23.35
C ALA A 413 19.76 -37.61 -23.65
N SER A 414 20.60 -36.76 -23.07
CA SER A 414 20.85 -35.42 -23.62
C SER A 414 22.35 -35.20 -23.71
N SER A 415 22.76 -34.84 -24.90
CA SER A 415 24.14 -34.60 -25.33
C SER A 415 24.59 -33.20 -24.95
N THR A 416 25.74 -33.08 -24.28
CA THR A 416 26.66 -31.94 -24.44
C THR A 416 28.07 -32.32 -23.97
N ASN A 417 29.05 -31.85 -24.73
CA ASN A 417 30.49 -32.13 -24.70
C ASN A 417 31.22 -31.71 -23.41
N GLY A 418 32.35 -32.39 -23.13
CA GLY A 418 33.55 -31.71 -22.60
C GLY A 418 34.29 -32.37 -21.44
N ALA A 419 35.54 -32.76 -21.73
CA ALA A 419 36.70 -32.88 -20.84
C ALA A 419 36.89 -34.16 -19.99
N ALA A 420 38.07 -34.76 -20.24
CA ALA A 420 38.66 -35.86 -19.52
C ALA A 420 39.28 -35.44 -18.18
N SER A 421 39.19 -36.31 -17.16
CA SER A 421 40.31 -36.60 -16.25
C SER A 421 40.06 -37.90 -15.48
N ARG A 422 41.17 -38.53 -15.10
CA ARG A 422 41.32 -39.90 -14.57
C ARG A 422 41.30 -39.95 -13.03
N SER A 423 41.39 -41.18 -12.51
CA SER A 423 41.62 -41.62 -11.11
C SER A 423 40.33 -41.72 -10.28
N SER A 424 39.83 -42.87 -9.82
CA SER A 424 40.33 -44.12 -9.19
C SER A 424 40.04 -44.14 -7.69
N HIS A 425 39.23 -45.14 -7.30
CA HIS A 425 39.03 -45.74 -5.97
C HIS A 425 38.45 -44.87 -4.85
N HIS A 426 37.26 -45.26 -4.35
CA HIS A 426 36.96 -45.60 -2.95
C HIS A 426 35.47 -45.96 -2.84
N ALA A 427 35.13 -47.25 -2.90
CA ALA A 427 33.78 -47.74 -2.63
C ALA A 427 33.67 -48.04 -1.12
N ALA A 428 33.37 -47.01 -0.33
CA ALA A 428 32.88 -47.15 1.03
C ALA A 428 31.37 -46.96 1.02
N SER A 429 30.65 -47.93 1.59
CA SER A 429 29.20 -47.94 1.76
C SER A 429 28.71 -46.65 2.43
N GLN A 430 28.12 -45.74 1.65
CA GLN A 430 27.25 -44.70 2.17
C GLN A 430 25.84 -44.94 1.64
N ARG A 431 24.97 -45.26 2.59
CA ARG A 431 23.51 -45.25 2.47
C ARG A 431 23.08 -43.86 2.01
N THR A 432 22.83 -43.70 0.72
CA THR A 432 22.26 -42.48 0.16
C THR A 432 20.84 -42.32 0.70
N GLN A 433 20.64 -41.30 1.52
CA GLN A 433 19.30 -40.81 1.81
C GLN A 433 18.69 -40.32 0.49
N PRO A 434 17.42 -40.63 0.19
CA PRO A 434 16.75 -40.05 -0.96
C PRO A 434 16.65 -38.54 -0.72
N GLY A 435 17.31 -37.75 -1.57
CA GLY A 435 17.15 -36.30 -1.58
C GLY A 435 15.67 -35.93 -1.78
N PRO A 436 15.23 -34.75 -1.30
CA PRO A 436 13.85 -34.34 -1.42
C PRO A 436 13.41 -34.41 -2.88
N GLN A 437 12.35 -35.17 -3.14
CA GLN A 437 11.69 -35.22 -4.44
C GLN A 437 11.37 -33.76 -4.84
N GLN A 438 11.98 -33.28 -5.92
CA GLN A 438 11.60 -32.00 -6.49
C GLN A 438 10.14 -32.12 -6.91
N ALA A 439 9.27 -31.39 -6.21
CA ALA A 439 7.88 -31.26 -6.61
C ALA A 439 7.84 -30.83 -8.08
N PRO A 440 6.93 -31.38 -8.91
CA PRO A 440 6.78 -30.93 -10.28
C PRO A 440 6.58 -29.41 -10.28
N PRO A 441 7.18 -28.69 -11.26
CA PRO A 441 7.06 -27.24 -11.31
C PRO A 441 5.57 -26.85 -11.31
N PRO A 442 5.17 -25.83 -10.54
CA PRO A 442 3.77 -25.43 -10.45
C PRO A 442 3.25 -25.07 -11.84
N ILE A 443 2.06 -25.58 -12.17
CA ILE A 443 1.38 -25.26 -13.42
C ILE A 443 1.02 -23.78 -13.38
N ASN A 444 1.56 -23.01 -14.33
CA ASN A 444 1.24 -21.59 -14.44
C ASN A 444 -0.08 -21.44 -15.21
N PHE A 445 -1.20 -21.67 -14.54
CA PHE A 445 -2.55 -21.59 -15.13
C PHE A 445 -2.79 -20.25 -15.83
N GLY A 446 -2.34 -19.13 -15.23
CA GLY A 446 -2.45 -17.81 -15.84
C GLY A 446 -1.75 -17.71 -17.21
N ARG A 447 -0.61 -18.39 -17.40
CA ARG A 447 0.09 -18.44 -18.68
C ARG A 447 -0.73 -19.21 -19.73
N VAL A 448 -1.32 -20.34 -19.36
CA VAL A 448 -2.13 -21.18 -20.27
C VAL A 448 -3.35 -20.40 -20.74
N TYR A 449 -4.08 -19.76 -19.82
CA TYR A 449 -5.24 -18.94 -20.19
C TYR A 449 -4.85 -17.74 -21.06
N ARG A 450 -3.70 -17.10 -20.81
CA ARG A 450 -3.18 -16.03 -21.67
C ARG A 450 -2.80 -16.53 -23.06
N GLN A 451 -2.25 -17.74 -23.19
CA GLN A 451 -1.97 -18.34 -24.50
C GLN A 451 -3.25 -18.59 -25.29
N ILE A 452 -4.31 -19.09 -24.64
CA ILE A 452 -5.64 -19.28 -25.26
C ILE A 452 -6.25 -17.91 -25.64
N GLY A 453 -6.11 -16.91 -24.78
CA GLY A 453 -6.61 -15.56 -24.99
C GLY A 453 -5.87 -14.76 -26.06
N SER A 454 -4.67 -15.20 -26.46
CA SER A 454 -3.81 -14.47 -27.38
C SER A 454 -4.44 -14.31 -28.77
N ALA A 455 -4.22 -13.15 -29.37
CA ALA A 455 -4.54 -12.90 -30.78
C ALA A 455 -3.55 -13.59 -31.74
N ASP A 456 -2.38 -13.98 -31.23
CA ASP A 456 -1.36 -14.68 -32.02
C ASP A 456 -1.75 -16.15 -32.21
N SER A 457 -2.06 -16.53 -33.45
CA SER A 457 -2.39 -17.92 -33.81
C SER A 457 -1.20 -18.87 -33.59
N ALA A 458 0.04 -18.35 -33.52
CA ALA A 458 1.23 -19.15 -33.22
C ALA A 458 1.47 -19.38 -31.72
N ALA A 459 0.62 -18.84 -30.82
CA ALA A 459 0.82 -18.97 -29.38
C ALA A 459 0.76 -20.41 -28.85
N TYR A 460 -0.05 -21.26 -29.49
CA TYR A 460 -0.19 -22.69 -29.20
C TYR A 460 -0.74 -23.43 -30.42
N LEU A 461 -0.55 -24.75 -30.50
CA LEU A 461 -0.96 -25.57 -31.66
C LEU A 461 -0.47 -24.94 -32.96
N THR A 462 0.85 -24.85 -33.10
CA THR A 462 1.50 -24.25 -34.26
C THR A 462 1.30 -25.09 -35.50
N ARG A 463 1.58 -24.52 -36.68
CA ARG A 463 1.51 -25.24 -37.94
C ARG A 463 2.30 -26.55 -37.94
N ASP A 464 3.48 -26.55 -37.31
CA ASP A 464 4.31 -27.73 -37.22
C ASP A 464 3.70 -28.79 -36.32
N ASP A 465 3.02 -28.40 -35.24
CA ASP A 465 2.28 -29.31 -34.37
C ASP A 465 1.11 -29.96 -35.10
N LEU A 466 0.34 -29.17 -35.85
CA LEU A 466 -0.77 -29.67 -36.67
C LEU A 466 -0.29 -30.66 -37.73
N LYS A 467 0.84 -30.35 -38.37
CA LYS A 467 1.48 -31.22 -39.36
C LYS A 467 2.00 -32.51 -38.73
N ARG A 468 2.61 -32.44 -37.55
CA ARG A 468 3.09 -33.62 -36.80
C ARG A 468 1.92 -34.51 -36.38
N PHE A 469 0.84 -33.91 -35.89
CA PHE A 469 -0.37 -34.62 -35.48
C PHE A 469 -0.99 -35.41 -36.64
N LEU A 470 -1.18 -34.77 -37.81
CA LEU A 470 -1.73 -35.44 -39.01
C LEU A 470 -0.80 -36.51 -39.61
N LYS A 471 0.50 -36.48 -39.32
CA LYS A 471 1.49 -37.46 -39.79
C LYS A 471 1.66 -38.66 -38.85
N SER A 472 1.08 -38.63 -37.65
CA SER A 472 1.34 -39.64 -36.62
C SER A 472 0.85 -41.04 -37.05
N PRO A 473 1.72 -42.07 -37.08
CA PRO A 473 1.36 -43.43 -37.52
C PRO A 473 0.41 -44.17 -36.58
N ALA A 474 0.22 -43.67 -35.35
CA ALA A 474 -0.58 -44.31 -34.30
C ALA A 474 -2.09 -44.06 -34.44
N ALA A 475 -2.51 -43.10 -35.27
CA ALA A 475 -3.87 -43.07 -35.75
C ALA A 475 -4.01 -44.23 -36.75
N GLN A 476 -4.61 -45.36 -36.34
CA GLN A 476 -4.97 -46.49 -37.21
C GLN A 476 -5.89 -46.11 -38.40
N VAL A 477 -6.01 -44.83 -38.74
CA VAL A 477 -6.97 -44.21 -39.65
C VAL A 477 -6.29 -43.51 -40.86
N GLY A 478 -4.95 -43.37 -40.90
CA GLY A 478 -4.36 -42.24 -41.65
C GLY A 478 -3.13 -42.46 -42.53
N ALA A 479 -3.02 -43.54 -43.31
CA ALA A 479 -2.05 -43.51 -44.43
C ALA A 479 -2.42 -42.44 -45.49
N ASP A 480 -3.71 -42.07 -45.60
CA ASP A 480 -4.24 -41.19 -46.66
C ASP A 480 -4.76 -39.82 -46.19
N PHE A 481 -4.72 -39.51 -44.89
CA PHE A 481 -5.31 -38.26 -44.36
C PHE A 481 -4.38 -37.05 -44.48
N TYR A 482 -3.07 -37.26 -44.53
CA TYR A 482 -2.09 -36.21 -44.68
C TYR A 482 -1.92 -35.81 -46.16
N ASN A 483 -2.66 -34.79 -46.60
CA ASN A 483 -2.46 -34.11 -47.87
C ASN A 483 -2.51 -32.58 -47.69
N ARG A 484 -2.10 -31.81 -48.70
CA ARG A 484 -2.01 -30.34 -48.61
C ARG A 484 -3.36 -29.69 -48.35
N ASP A 485 -4.44 -30.24 -48.89
CA ASP A 485 -5.78 -29.67 -48.78
C ASP A 485 -6.41 -29.94 -47.42
N ASN A 486 -6.25 -31.16 -46.89
CA ASN A 486 -6.68 -31.55 -45.55
C ASN A 486 -5.92 -30.76 -44.48
N LEU A 487 -4.60 -30.54 -44.65
CA LEU A 487 -3.83 -29.71 -43.72
C LEU A 487 -4.37 -28.27 -43.67
N ARG A 488 -4.66 -27.66 -44.84
CA ARG A 488 -5.25 -26.31 -44.90
C ARG A 488 -6.64 -26.25 -44.25
N ARG A 489 -7.48 -27.25 -44.49
CA ARG A 489 -8.81 -27.33 -43.87
C ARG A 489 -8.70 -27.53 -42.36
N PHE A 490 -7.77 -28.35 -41.90
CA PHE A 490 -7.50 -28.61 -40.49
C PHE A 490 -7.01 -27.35 -39.77
N GLU A 491 -6.05 -26.63 -40.35
CA GLU A 491 -5.58 -25.31 -39.87
C GLU A 491 -6.76 -24.36 -39.64
N ARG A 492 -7.69 -24.26 -40.60
CA ARG A 492 -8.89 -23.42 -40.48
C ARG A 492 -9.82 -23.89 -39.35
N ARG A 493 -10.06 -25.20 -39.21
CA ARG A 493 -10.90 -25.74 -38.12
C ARG A 493 -10.29 -25.53 -36.75
N VAL A 494 -8.97 -25.68 -36.61
CA VAL A 494 -8.27 -25.37 -35.36
C VAL A 494 -8.40 -23.89 -35.04
N GLU A 495 -8.27 -22.99 -36.02
CA GLU A 495 -8.46 -21.55 -35.79
C GLU A 495 -9.90 -21.22 -35.35
N GLU A 496 -10.92 -21.88 -35.90
CA GLU A 496 -12.31 -21.77 -35.41
C GLU A 496 -12.42 -22.19 -33.93
N VAL A 497 -11.77 -23.29 -33.53
CA VAL A 497 -11.72 -23.73 -32.12
C VAL A 497 -10.98 -22.71 -31.24
N LYS A 498 -9.84 -22.18 -31.71
CA LYS A 498 -9.08 -21.14 -30.98
C LYS A 498 -9.92 -19.89 -30.75
N ASN A 499 -10.70 -19.46 -31.75
CA ASN A 499 -11.59 -18.30 -31.60
C ASN A 499 -12.68 -18.52 -30.54
N LEU A 500 -13.32 -19.69 -30.54
CA LEU A 500 -14.30 -20.05 -29.51
C LEU A 500 -13.65 -20.11 -28.11
N ALA A 501 -12.46 -20.71 -28.02
CA ALA A 501 -11.73 -20.80 -26.76
C ALA A 501 -11.31 -19.40 -26.25
N ARG A 502 -10.88 -18.50 -27.15
CA ARG A 502 -10.54 -17.11 -26.84
C ARG A 502 -11.72 -16.38 -26.21
N ASP A 503 -12.93 -16.56 -26.75
CA ASP A 503 -14.15 -15.96 -26.20
C ASP A 503 -14.47 -16.48 -24.79
N VAL A 504 -14.22 -17.77 -24.54
CA VAL A 504 -14.46 -18.40 -23.24
C VAL A 504 -13.52 -17.85 -22.16
N VAL A 505 -12.24 -17.61 -22.46
CA VAL A 505 -11.26 -17.14 -21.46
C VAL A 505 -11.30 -15.63 -21.19
N LYS A 506 -12.06 -14.85 -21.96
CA LYS A 506 -12.17 -13.37 -21.80
C LYS A 506 -12.31 -12.88 -20.36
N PRO A 507 -13.12 -13.51 -19.48
CA PRO A 507 -13.23 -13.07 -18.09
C PRO A 507 -11.90 -13.08 -17.32
N LEU A 508 -11.03 -14.07 -17.58
CA LEU A 508 -9.73 -14.23 -16.92
C LEU A 508 -8.64 -13.32 -17.50
N MET A 509 -8.88 -12.74 -18.69
CA MET A 509 -7.91 -11.89 -19.41
C MET A 509 -7.94 -10.43 -18.98
N ARG A 510 -8.86 -10.05 -18.08
CA ARG A 510 -8.92 -8.68 -17.54
C ARG A 510 -7.74 -8.46 -16.59
N ASN A 511 -7.16 -7.27 -16.67
CA ASN A 511 -6.16 -6.79 -15.72
C ASN A 511 -6.75 -5.62 -14.96
N PHE A 512 -6.88 -5.74 -13.64
CA PHE A 512 -7.32 -4.66 -12.75
C PHE A 512 -6.18 -4.00 -11.98
N LEU A 513 -4.94 -4.32 -12.34
CA LEU A 513 -3.76 -3.68 -11.79
C LEU A 513 -3.48 -2.34 -12.47
N GLU A 514 -2.89 -1.41 -11.73
CA GLU A 514 -2.23 -0.22 -12.27
C GLU A 514 -0.90 -0.59 -12.97
N LEU A 515 -0.35 -1.77 -12.63
CA LEU A 515 0.83 -2.31 -13.28
C LEU A 515 0.59 -2.68 -14.75
N ASP A 516 1.44 -2.14 -15.62
CA ASP A 516 1.49 -2.53 -17.02
C ASP A 516 2.20 -3.88 -17.20
N LEU A 517 1.44 -4.89 -17.61
CA LEU A 517 1.93 -6.25 -17.81
C LEU A 517 2.92 -6.38 -18.98
N ARG A 518 3.00 -5.39 -19.88
CA ARG A 518 3.92 -5.41 -21.03
C ARG A 518 5.39 -5.48 -20.62
N ASP A 519 5.72 -4.98 -19.44
CA ASP A 519 7.08 -5.02 -18.89
C ASP A 519 7.54 -6.43 -18.49
N PHE A 520 6.61 -7.39 -18.36
CA PHE A 520 6.89 -8.79 -18.00
C PHE A 520 6.91 -9.72 -19.22
N GLY A 521 7.00 -9.14 -20.43
CA GLY A 521 7.04 -9.88 -21.69
C GLY A 521 5.67 -10.41 -22.14
N PRO A 522 5.63 -11.17 -23.25
CA PRO A 522 4.37 -11.61 -23.87
C PRO A 522 3.54 -12.57 -23.00
N ALA A 523 4.17 -13.22 -22.01
CA ALA A 523 3.48 -14.10 -21.07
C ALA A 523 2.89 -13.36 -19.85
N GLY A 524 3.24 -12.08 -19.64
CA GLY A 524 2.86 -11.32 -18.47
C GLY A 524 3.35 -11.94 -17.15
N LEU A 525 2.58 -11.75 -16.08
CA LEU A 525 2.81 -12.40 -14.79
C LEU A 525 2.58 -13.93 -14.89
N GLY A 526 2.90 -14.71 -13.85
CA GLY A 526 2.66 -16.17 -13.84
C GLY A 526 1.22 -16.57 -13.46
N TYR A 527 0.47 -15.64 -12.89
CA TYR A 527 -0.84 -15.83 -12.27
C TYR A 527 -1.91 -14.90 -12.89
N LEU A 528 -3.15 -15.03 -12.44
CA LEU A 528 -4.28 -14.21 -12.89
C LEU A 528 -4.38 -12.89 -12.14
N THR A 529 -4.84 -11.84 -12.82
CA THR A 529 -4.97 -10.48 -12.28
C THR A 529 -6.36 -9.89 -12.57
N CYS A 530 -7.34 -10.76 -12.77
CA CYS A 530 -8.73 -10.43 -13.09
C CYS A 530 -9.62 -10.21 -11.87
N THR A 531 -9.07 -10.34 -10.66
CA THR A 531 -9.79 -10.02 -9.42
C THR A 531 -10.13 -8.54 -9.39
N ARG A 532 -11.40 -8.22 -9.14
CA ARG A 532 -11.89 -6.86 -9.05
C ARG A 532 -12.12 -6.51 -7.59
N VAL A 533 -11.54 -5.39 -7.17
CA VAL A 533 -11.71 -4.80 -5.83
C VAL A 533 -12.55 -3.54 -5.98
N GLU A 534 -13.65 -3.49 -5.23
CA GLU A 534 -14.58 -2.36 -5.23
C GLU A 534 -14.44 -1.52 -3.97
N THR A 535 -15.14 -0.37 -3.92
CA THR A 535 -15.11 0.51 -2.74
C THR A 535 -15.60 -0.19 -1.46
N ARG A 536 -16.63 -1.03 -1.59
CA ARG A 536 -17.15 -1.82 -0.46
C ARG A 536 -16.19 -2.89 0.06
N ASP A 537 -15.18 -3.22 -0.73
CA ASP A 537 -14.17 -4.22 -0.35
C ASP A 537 -13.03 -3.57 0.46
N LEU A 538 -13.10 -2.25 0.72
CA LEU A 538 -12.08 -1.54 1.50
C LEU A 538 -12.45 -1.57 2.99
N PRO A 539 -11.61 -2.16 3.86
CA PRO A 539 -11.94 -2.40 5.28
C PRO A 539 -12.21 -1.14 6.13
N TRP A 540 -11.91 0.04 5.62
CA TRP A 540 -11.97 1.31 6.35
C TRP A 540 -12.95 2.33 5.76
N ASP A 541 -13.69 1.96 4.70
CA ASP A 541 -14.66 2.85 4.02
C ASP A 541 -16.12 2.63 4.52
N GLU A 542 -16.33 2.06 5.72
CA GLU A 542 -17.66 1.84 6.34
C GLU A 542 -18.27 3.06 7.03
#